data_AF-A0A957FQ62-F1
#
_entry.id   AF-A0A957FQ62-F1
#
_cell.length_a   1.000
_cell.length_b   1.000
_cell.length_c   1.000
_cell.angle_alpha   90.00
_cell.angle_beta   90.00
_cell.angle_gamma   90.00
#
_symmetry.space_group_name_H-M   'P 1'
#
loop_
_entity.id
_entity.type
_entity.pdbx_description
1 polymer ?
#
loop_
_entity_poly.entity_id
_entity_poly.type
_entity_poly.pdbx_seq_one_letter_code
_entity_poly.pdbx_strand_id
1 'polypeptide(L)'
;IIDAIGAGRALYVAPGTEAEVKSLSLVNGDASAAGFGVGQGGGVYNAGQLVLTDVTLTSNTAVDGGALFQSNDGTVLLQRSYIYQNNATNQGGAVFVSGATASIQNNFIYENTAVDGGALYHAAGRSILWHNTIVGNAASNGLGGALFLAEDATVASNIIDSNDGSGIHATLPDLNIRYNNVVANNGGAYTGQAADLQGGIALPPLYIGADTNDYHLQDDSPGIDVGDPNAPVTDDIDGATRPVNLGFDIGADEVGSCLIRVVGNGNAPTAEFGVVQTAVDYAEANGLTDLLVARGECTGVQERNGSSQIAYITQDLNFVGSLSRPNFDPTGDYDSLAPQLYSPTSRFNALDQGRVLYIAPGANPTFSQIAFVGGQATGEQGGAIFNEGTTVLNDTAVCQSRAQEGGAIYNNGDLTIVGAGQRIGLCTLLNILEGNEGGVISESQLLFNANSATQSGGAIFNDGTIFMTGIRFSENTAGQSGGAIFNNDSLNAVNISLISNEAGGNGGAIFNSAATTAADLTNAIFYDNVAGNQGGGLYHSNSVAPLIYHATFNANEASEGGAVYNQNATFTINSSIFVNNTAVSGSYGGLFTAGTDADLSYNNFFNNLPQDSTVGTGDNAVLADPLIPFIS
;
A
#
# COMPACT_ATOMS: atom_id res chain seq x y z
N ILE A 1 -4.62 -27.68 25.20
CA ILE A 1 -6.04 -28.04 25.41
C ILE A 1 -6.22 -28.46 26.86
N ILE A 2 -7.15 -27.82 27.56
CA ILE A 2 -7.68 -28.22 28.87
C ILE A 2 -9.10 -28.72 28.62
N ASP A 3 -9.30 -30.02 28.75
CA ASP A 3 -10.59 -30.68 28.54
C ASP A 3 -11.21 -31.02 29.90
N ALA A 4 -12.38 -30.45 30.16
CA ALA A 4 -13.12 -30.67 31.41
C ALA A 4 -14.01 -31.92 31.36
N ILE A 5 -14.08 -32.62 30.23
CA ILE A 5 -14.74 -33.93 30.04
C ILE A 5 -16.20 -34.01 30.55
N GLY A 6 -16.91 -32.88 30.56
CA GLY A 6 -18.26 -32.73 31.10
C GLY A 6 -18.35 -32.78 32.63
N ALA A 7 -17.22 -32.64 33.34
CA ALA A 7 -17.12 -32.80 34.79
C ALA A 7 -16.82 -31.47 35.51
N GLY A 8 -17.66 -30.46 35.30
CA GLY A 8 -17.45 -29.11 35.82
C GLY A 8 -16.76 -28.21 34.79
N ARG A 9 -15.99 -27.23 35.25
CA ARG A 9 -15.34 -26.22 34.40
C ARG A 9 -13.83 -26.40 34.28
N ALA A 10 -13.25 -25.87 33.22
CA ALA A 10 -11.81 -25.93 32.96
C ALA A 10 -11.01 -24.95 33.84
N LEU A 11 -11.56 -23.77 34.14
CA LEU A 11 -10.86 -22.73 34.91
C LEU A 11 -11.79 -22.02 35.91
N TYR A 12 -11.24 -21.78 37.11
CA TYR A 12 -11.84 -20.92 38.14
C TYR A 12 -10.79 -19.91 38.61
N VAL A 13 -11.09 -18.63 38.50
CA VAL A 13 -10.25 -17.53 39.00
C VAL A 13 -10.89 -16.97 40.25
N ALA A 14 -10.20 -17.08 41.39
CA ALA A 14 -10.71 -16.66 42.68
C ALA A 14 -10.65 -15.12 42.86
N PRO A 15 -11.47 -14.53 43.75
CA PRO A 15 -11.37 -13.13 44.11
C PRO A 15 -9.95 -12.71 44.53
N GLY A 16 -9.51 -11.55 44.06
CA GLY A 16 -8.18 -11.01 44.35
C GLY A 16 -7.01 -11.75 43.66
N THR A 17 -7.30 -12.64 42.71
CA THR A 17 -6.29 -13.35 41.91
C THR A 17 -6.16 -12.70 40.54
N GLU A 18 -4.93 -12.61 40.04
CA GLU A 18 -4.63 -12.26 38.64
C GLU A 18 -4.22 -13.53 37.88
N ALA A 19 -4.78 -13.72 36.69
CA ALA A 19 -4.50 -14.86 35.83
C ALA A 19 -4.38 -14.43 34.36
N GLU A 20 -3.38 -14.97 33.67
CA GLU A 20 -3.20 -14.82 32.23
C GLU A 20 -3.20 -16.21 31.57
N VAL A 21 -4.01 -16.37 30.51
CA VAL A 21 -4.13 -17.59 29.74
C VAL A 21 -3.89 -17.26 28.27
N LYS A 22 -2.87 -17.90 27.68
CA LYS A 22 -2.45 -17.69 26.29
C LYS A 22 -2.42 -18.98 25.50
N SER A 23 -2.92 -18.97 24.27
CA SER A 23 -2.73 -20.06 23.29
C SER A 23 -3.28 -21.42 23.75
N LEU A 24 -4.34 -21.43 24.57
CA LEU A 24 -4.96 -22.65 25.11
C LEU A 24 -6.42 -22.77 24.69
N SER A 25 -6.84 -24.00 24.37
CA SER A 25 -8.25 -24.35 24.21
C SER A 25 -8.85 -24.87 25.52
N LEU A 26 -9.96 -24.33 25.97
CA LEU A 26 -10.73 -24.77 27.14
C LEU A 26 -12.07 -25.33 26.66
N VAL A 27 -12.25 -26.65 26.82
CA VAL A 27 -13.29 -27.39 26.10
C VAL A 27 -14.08 -28.33 26.99
N ASN A 28 -15.29 -28.65 26.55
CA ASN A 28 -16.18 -29.65 27.15
C ASN A 28 -16.45 -29.43 28.64
N GLY A 29 -16.50 -28.19 29.10
CA GLY A 29 -16.95 -27.88 30.44
C GLY A 29 -18.46 -28.02 30.58
N ASP A 30 -18.94 -28.56 31.70
CA ASP A 30 -20.35 -28.59 32.07
C ASP A 30 -20.51 -28.21 33.54
N ALA A 31 -20.93 -26.97 33.78
CA ALA A 31 -21.16 -26.43 35.12
C ALA A 31 -22.62 -26.57 35.60
N SER A 32 -23.50 -27.25 34.85
CA SER A 32 -24.95 -27.26 35.09
C SER A 32 -25.39 -27.95 36.39
N ALA A 33 -24.64 -28.94 36.88
CA ALA A 33 -25.11 -29.84 37.94
C ALA A 33 -24.23 -29.94 39.20
N ALA A 34 -22.97 -29.47 39.20
CA ALA A 34 -22.07 -29.55 40.36
C ALA A 34 -20.91 -28.55 40.34
N GLY A 35 -20.40 -28.16 41.54
CA GLY A 35 -19.23 -27.28 41.72
C GLY A 35 -19.48 -26.04 42.60
N PHE A 36 -18.46 -25.21 42.84
CA PHE A 36 -18.65 -23.86 43.41
C PHE A 36 -19.21 -22.93 42.33
N GLY A 37 -20.23 -22.10 42.60
CA GLY A 37 -20.91 -21.34 41.55
C GLY A 37 -21.64 -22.24 40.55
N VAL A 38 -22.40 -23.22 41.04
CA VAL A 38 -23.19 -24.16 40.20
C VAL A 38 -24.01 -23.37 39.18
N GLY A 39 -23.97 -23.82 37.93
CA GLY A 39 -24.66 -23.19 36.81
C GLY A 39 -23.90 -22.05 36.15
N GLN A 40 -22.75 -21.61 36.67
CA GLN A 40 -22.04 -20.45 36.12
C GLN A 40 -20.71 -20.87 35.49
N GLY A 41 -20.47 -20.39 34.27
CA GLY A 41 -19.17 -20.47 33.60
C GLY A 41 -18.79 -21.91 33.24
N GLY A 42 -19.26 -22.39 32.08
CA GLY A 42 -19.05 -23.77 31.65
C GLY A 42 -17.59 -24.06 31.41
N GLY A 43 -16.90 -23.20 30.65
CA GLY A 43 -15.45 -23.27 30.48
C GLY A 43 -14.71 -22.55 31.61
N VAL A 44 -15.10 -21.31 31.86
CA VAL A 44 -14.41 -20.40 32.78
C VAL A 44 -15.37 -19.70 33.72
N TYR A 45 -15.03 -19.70 35.00
CA TYR A 45 -15.63 -18.82 36.00
C TYR A 45 -14.59 -17.81 36.48
N ASN A 46 -14.86 -16.52 36.31
CA ASN A 46 -13.96 -15.45 36.71
C ASN A 46 -14.52 -14.60 37.86
N ALA A 47 -13.80 -14.55 38.98
CA ALA A 47 -14.00 -13.59 40.06
C ALA A 47 -12.77 -12.76 40.40
N GLY A 48 -11.69 -12.89 39.64
CA GLY A 48 -10.47 -12.09 39.77
C GLY A 48 -10.19 -11.27 38.52
N GLN A 49 -8.93 -10.93 38.29
CA GLN A 49 -8.48 -10.27 37.07
C GLN A 49 -7.99 -11.31 36.08
N LEU A 50 -8.63 -11.41 34.92
CA LEU A 50 -8.35 -12.44 33.93
C LEU A 50 -8.01 -11.82 32.58
N VAL A 51 -6.88 -12.24 32.00
CA VAL A 51 -6.53 -11.98 30.61
C VAL A 51 -6.56 -13.31 29.85
N LEU A 52 -7.39 -13.36 28.81
CA LEU A 52 -7.49 -14.46 27.85
C LEU A 52 -7.02 -13.92 26.49
N THR A 53 -6.00 -14.54 25.91
CA THR A 53 -5.44 -14.12 24.62
C THR A 53 -5.11 -15.32 23.76
N ASP A 54 -5.46 -15.31 22.47
CA ASP A 54 -5.20 -16.45 21.58
C ASP A 54 -5.84 -17.76 22.09
N VAL A 55 -6.99 -17.69 22.78
CA VAL A 55 -7.64 -18.87 23.37
C VAL A 55 -8.78 -19.39 22.49
N THR A 56 -9.11 -20.66 22.69
CA THR A 56 -10.33 -21.25 22.14
C THR A 56 -11.25 -21.65 23.27
N LEU A 57 -12.48 -21.15 23.31
CA LEU A 57 -13.51 -21.61 24.23
C LEU A 57 -14.63 -22.27 23.44
N THR A 58 -14.76 -23.59 23.54
CA THR A 58 -15.75 -24.32 22.75
C THR A 58 -16.39 -25.51 23.45
N SER A 59 -17.62 -25.84 23.06
CA SER A 59 -18.36 -27.00 23.56
C SER A 59 -18.58 -26.97 25.08
N ASN A 60 -18.66 -25.77 25.67
CA ASN A 60 -18.90 -25.61 27.09
C ASN A 60 -20.38 -25.32 27.37
N THR A 61 -20.89 -25.85 28.48
CA THR A 61 -22.29 -25.75 28.91
C THR A 61 -22.42 -25.20 30.32
N ALA A 62 -23.35 -24.27 30.52
CA ALA A 62 -23.70 -23.72 31.83
C ALA A 62 -25.18 -23.28 31.87
N VAL A 63 -25.62 -22.80 33.03
CA VAL A 63 -26.87 -22.03 33.12
C VAL A 63 -26.63 -20.62 32.57
N ASP A 64 -25.61 -19.92 33.07
CA ASP A 64 -25.21 -18.60 32.60
C ASP A 64 -23.72 -18.60 32.20
N GLY A 65 -23.41 -18.00 31.04
CA GLY A 65 -22.05 -17.94 30.52
C GLY A 65 -21.56 -19.31 30.09
N GLY A 66 -22.06 -19.82 28.97
CA GLY A 66 -21.72 -21.16 28.47
C GLY A 66 -20.21 -21.35 28.36
N ALA A 67 -19.51 -20.37 27.77
CA ALA A 67 -18.05 -20.35 27.72
C ALA A 67 -17.44 -19.72 28.98
N LEU A 68 -17.86 -18.49 29.30
CA LEU A 68 -17.26 -17.65 30.34
C LEU A 68 -18.35 -16.93 31.14
N PHE A 69 -18.26 -17.06 32.46
CA PHE A 69 -19.01 -16.22 33.39
C PHE A 69 -18.05 -15.27 34.13
N GLN A 70 -18.28 -13.97 34.00
CA GLN A 70 -17.63 -12.93 34.79
C GLN A 70 -18.56 -12.52 35.95
N SER A 71 -18.05 -12.70 37.17
CA SER A 71 -18.74 -12.32 38.41
C SER A 71 -18.49 -10.87 38.79
N ASN A 72 -19.26 -10.35 39.75
CA ASN A 72 -19.27 -8.94 40.15
C ASN A 72 -17.90 -8.33 40.46
N ASP A 73 -17.00 -9.11 41.06
CA ASP A 73 -15.68 -8.65 41.51
C ASP A 73 -14.57 -8.90 40.47
N GLY A 74 -14.88 -9.59 39.38
CA GLY A 74 -13.89 -9.99 38.38
C GLY A 74 -13.79 -9.00 37.21
N THR A 75 -12.60 -8.81 36.65
CA THR A 75 -12.43 -8.12 35.35
C THR A 75 -11.91 -9.10 34.32
N VAL A 76 -12.31 -8.93 33.06
CA VAL A 76 -11.79 -9.76 31.97
C VAL A 76 -11.34 -8.92 30.79
N LEU A 77 -10.18 -9.27 30.23
CA LEU A 77 -9.78 -8.93 28.87
C LEU A 77 -9.79 -10.23 28.07
N LEU A 78 -10.71 -10.37 27.11
CA LEU A 78 -10.77 -11.48 26.17
C LEU A 78 -10.44 -10.96 24.78
N GLN A 79 -9.32 -11.43 24.22
CA GLN A 79 -8.85 -10.93 22.94
C GLN A 79 -8.25 -11.98 22.02
N ARG A 80 -8.28 -11.72 20.71
CA ARG A 80 -7.69 -12.58 19.68
C ARG A 80 -8.10 -14.04 19.80
N SER A 81 -9.38 -14.28 20.12
CA SER A 81 -9.84 -15.60 20.55
C SER A 81 -11.04 -16.10 19.75
N TYR A 82 -11.20 -17.42 19.75
CA TYR A 82 -12.29 -18.12 19.08
C TYR A 82 -13.25 -18.66 20.14
N ILE A 83 -14.49 -18.20 20.12
CA ILE A 83 -15.50 -18.59 21.10
C ILE A 83 -16.72 -19.12 20.38
N TYR A 84 -16.88 -20.43 20.35
CA TYR A 84 -17.91 -21.05 19.53
C TYR A 84 -18.52 -22.32 20.08
N GLN A 85 -19.75 -22.63 19.67
CA GLN A 85 -20.48 -23.83 20.09
C GLN A 85 -20.58 -23.98 21.61
N ASN A 86 -20.74 -22.87 22.33
CA ASN A 86 -21.03 -22.89 23.76
C ASN A 86 -22.53 -22.69 24.00
N ASN A 87 -23.04 -23.30 25.06
CA ASN A 87 -24.47 -23.33 25.35
C ASN A 87 -24.76 -22.88 26.78
N ALA A 88 -25.60 -21.86 26.93
CA ALA A 88 -26.17 -21.45 28.19
C ALA A 88 -27.66 -21.82 28.23
N THR A 89 -28.12 -22.50 29.27
CA THR A 89 -29.56 -22.81 29.39
C THR A 89 -30.39 -21.60 29.83
N ASN A 90 -29.75 -20.48 30.15
CA ASN A 90 -30.37 -19.21 30.49
C ASN A 90 -29.71 -18.06 29.71
N GLN A 91 -28.64 -17.42 30.22
CA GLN A 91 -28.14 -16.18 29.61
C GLN A 91 -26.66 -16.24 29.19
N GLY A 92 -26.33 -15.60 28.06
CA GLY A 92 -24.94 -15.45 27.61
C GLY A 92 -24.35 -16.76 27.11
N GLY A 93 -24.66 -17.14 25.87
CA GLY A 93 -24.26 -18.44 25.31
C GLY A 93 -22.75 -18.61 25.27
N ALA A 94 -22.04 -17.57 24.85
CA ALA A 94 -20.60 -17.47 25.06
C ALA A 94 -20.28 -16.81 26.41
N VAL A 95 -20.61 -15.53 26.57
CA VAL A 95 -20.15 -14.73 27.71
C VAL A 95 -21.32 -14.17 28.50
N PHE A 96 -21.24 -14.28 29.82
CA PHE A 96 -22.10 -13.58 30.75
C PHE A 96 -21.31 -12.61 31.62
N VAL A 97 -21.75 -11.36 31.71
CA VAL A 97 -21.11 -10.28 32.49
C VAL A 97 -22.06 -9.82 33.59
N SER A 98 -21.71 -10.06 34.86
CA SER A 98 -22.57 -9.79 36.01
C SER A 98 -22.25 -8.50 36.77
N GLY A 99 -21.12 -7.83 36.52
CA GLY A 99 -20.79 -6.60 37.25
C GLY A 99 -19.56 -5.86 36.73
N ALA A 100 -18.36 -6.08 37.27
CA ALA A 100 -17.16 -5.32 36.90
C ALA A 100 -16.82 -5.34 35.40
N THR A 101 -15.83 -4.54 34.97
CA THR A 101 -15.57 -4.29 33.55
C THR A 101 -15.13 -5.55 32.78
N ALA A 102 -15.78 -5.78 31.64
CA ALA A 102 -15.39 -6.78 30.65
C ALA A 102 -14.97 -6.09 29.34
N SER A 103 -13.73 -6.32 28.91
CA SER A 103 -13.20 -5.90 27.60
C SER A 103 -13.12 -7.11 26.70
N ILE A 104 -13.83 -7.08 25.59
CA ILE A 104 -13.94 -8.19 24.63
C ILE A 104 -13.61 -7.61 23.26
N GLN A 105 -12.45 -7.98 22.72
CA GLN A 105 -11.93 -7.35 21.52
C GLN A 105 -11.25 -8.32 20.54
N ASN A 106 -11.37 -8.12 19.23
CA ASN A 106 -10.70 -8.96 18.23
C ASN A 106 -11.02 -10.44 18.38
N ASN A 107 -12.29 -10.79 18.58
CA ASN A 107 -12.68 -12.18 18.71
C ASN A 107 -13.63 -12.59 17.59
N PHE A 108 -13.51 -13.85 17.18
CA PHE A 108 -14.55 -14.54 16.42
C PHE A 108 -15.48 -15.26 17.41
N ILE A 109 -16.74 -14.83 17.45
CA ILE A 109 -17.75 -15.36 18.37
C ILE A 109 -18.92 -15.89 17.56
N TYR A 110 -19.04 -17.21 17.45
CA TYR A 110 -20.00 -17.81 16.53
C TYR A 110 -20.67 -19.08 17.04
N GLU A 111 -21.86 -19.39 16.54
CA GLU A 111 -22.60 -20.62 16.87
C GLU A 111 -22.81 -20.87 18.37
N ASN A 112 -22.89 -19.83 19.20
CA ASN A 112 -23.23 -19.97 20.62
C ASN A 112 -24.73 -19.83 20.85
N THR A 113 -25.28 -20.52 21.85
CA THR A 113 -26.72 -20.60 22.09
C THR A 113 -27.10 -20.23 23.52
N ALA A 114 -28.15 -19.42 23.68
CA ALA A 114 -28.75 -19.08 24.97
C ALA A 114 -30.26 -18.84 24.88
N VAL A 115 -30.90 -18.57 26.01
CA VAL A 115 -32.28 -18.05 26.01
C VAL A 115 -32.30 -16.58 25.58
N ASP A 116 -31.42 -15.77 26.17
CA ASP A 116 -31.15 -14.37 25.80
C ASP A 116 -29.64 -14.13 25.71
N GLY A 117 -29.19 -13.31 24.76
CA GLY A 117 -27.76 -13.03 24.56
C GLY A 117 -27.01 -14.25 24.03
N GLY A 118 -27.29 -14.68 22.80
CA GLY A 118 -26.70 -15.89 22.20
C GLY A 118 -25.18 -15.87 22.20
N ALA A 119 -24.58 -14.72 21.84
CA ALA A 119 -23.15 -14.50 22.06
C ALA A 119 -22.89 -13.97 23.48
N LEU A 120 -23.44 -12.80 23.82
CA LEU A 120 -23.15 -12.13 25.07
C LEU A 120 -24.41 -11.60 25.75
N TYR A 121 -24.48 -11.82 27.06
CA TYR A 121 -25.43 -11.16 27.94
C TYR A 121 -24.70 -10.29 28.96
N HIS A 122 -24.94 -8.98 28.88
CA HIS A 122 -24.44 -8.01 29.83
C HIS A 122 -25.54 -7.64 30.82
N ALA A 123 -25.43 -8.16 32.04
CA ALA A 123 -26.43 -7.95 33.10
C ALA A 123 -26.12 -6.72 33.97
N ALA A 124 -24.84 -6.46 34.26
CA ALA A 124 -24.44 -5.32 35.08
C ALA A 124 -22.99 -4.83 34.88
N GLY A 125 -22.79 -3.58 35.31
CA GLY A 125 -21.59 -2.73 35.22
C GLY A 125 -21.22 -2.29 33.82
N ARG A 126 -20.01 -2.57 33.31
CA ARG A 126 -19.56 -2.00 32.02
C ARG A 126 -18.92 -3.00 31.06
N SER A 127 -19.51 -3.16 29.87
CA SER A 127 -18.90 -3.94 28.78
C SER A 127 -18.30 -3.06 27.69
N ILE A 128 -17.12 -3.42 27.21
CA ILE A 128 -16.39 -2.76 26.13
C ILE A 128 -16.19 -3.81 25.04
N LEU A 129 -16.94 -3.68 23.93
CA LEU A 129 -16.91 -4.59 22.80
C LEU A 129 -16.35 -3.86 21.58
N TRP A 130 -15.14 -4.24 21.17
CA TRP A 130 -14.45 -3.61 20.06
C TRP A 130 -14.01 -4.62 19.02
N HIS A 131 -14.26 -4.37 17.74
CA HIS A 131 -13.64 -5.17 16.70
C HIS A 131 -13.88 -6.68 16.89
N ASN A 132 -15.10 -7.09 17.19
CA ASN A 132 -15.46 -8.51 17.21
C ASN A 132 -16.24 -8.85 15.95
N THR A 133 -16.10 -10.09 15.48
CA THR A 133 -16.94 -10.66 14.43
C THR A 133 -17.87 -11.69 15.07
N ILE A 134 -19.15 -11.35 15.17
CA ILE A 134 -20.18 -12.07 15.93
C ILE A 134 -21.23 -12.63 14.97
N VAL A 135 -21.13 -13.93 14.69
CA VAL A 135 -21.84 -14.56 13.56
C VAL A 135 -22.63 -15.79 13.98
N GLY A 136 -23.89 -15.91 13.55
CA GLY A 136 -24.63 -17.17 13.70
C GLY A 136 -24.89 -17.64 15.14
N ASN A 137 -24.92 -16.74 16.12
CA ASN A 137 -25.30 -17.06 17.49
C ASN A 137 -26.83 -17.03 17.63
N ALA A 138 -27.39 -17.77 18.59
CA ALA A 138 -28.83 -17.94 18.72
C ALA A 138 -29.34 -17.62 20.13
N ALA A 139 -30.42 -16.84 20.20
CA ALA A 139 -31.20 -16.59 21.41
C ALA A 139 -32.62 -17.13 21.22
N SER A 140 -33.04 -18.11 22.03
CA SER A 140 -34.35 -18.77 21.82
C SER A 140 -35.56 -17.85 22.02
N ASN A 141 -35.42 -16.77 22.80
CA ASN A 141 -36.44 -15.72 22.93
C ASN A 141 -36.32 -14.62 21.87
N GLY A 142 -35.28 -14.66 21.04
CA GLY A 142 -34.99 -13.67 20.01
C GLY A 142 -34.40 -12.33 20.52
N LEU A 143 -34.20 -12.17 21.84
CA LEU A 143 -33.58 -10.97 22.41
C LEU A 143 -32.06 -11.13 22.45
N GLY A 144 -31.36 -10.33 21.65
CA GLY A 144 -29.91 -10.40 21.53
C GLY A 144 -29.45 -11.77 21.04
N GLY A 145 -29.82 -12.15 19.81
CA GLY A 145 -29.21 -13.30 19.13
C GLY A 145 -27.68 -13.21 19.17
N ALA A 146 -27.14 -12.00 18.99
CA ALA A 146 -25.76 -11.68 19.36
C ALA A 146 -25.67 -11.06 20.76
N LEU A 147 -26.06 -9.78 20.93
CA LEU A 147 -25.80 -9.02 22.15
C LEU A 147 -27.09 -8.64 22.89
N PHE A 148 -27.14 -8.93 24.18
CA PHE A 148 -28.13 -8.37 25.11
C PHE A 148 -27.44 -7.43 26.10
N LEU A 149 -27.85 -6.16 26.12
CA LEU A 149 -27.23 -5.09 26.91
C LEU A 149 -28.23 -4.52 27.93
N ALA A 150 -28.09 -4.91 29.20
CA ALA A 150 -28.97 -4.47 30.28
C ALA A 150 -28.51 -3.17 30.97
N GLU A 151 -27.22 -2.86 30.88
CA GLU A 151 -26.53 -1.75 31.58
C GLU A 151 -25.49 -1.09 30.64
N ASP A 152 -24.60 -0.26 31.18
CA ASP A 152 -23.62 0.55 30.41
C ASP A 152 -22.72 -0.30 29.50
N ALA A 153 -22.71 0.02 28.21
CA ALA A 153 -21.91 -0.67 27.22
C ALA A 153 -21.38 0.29 26.15
N THR A 154 -20.12 0.05 25.75
CA THR A 154 -19.56 0.57 24.50
C THR A 154 -19.46 -0.57 23.51
N VAL A 155 -20.11 -0.41 22.36
CA VAL A 155 -20.10 -1.38 21.25
C VAL A 155 -19.63 -0.63 20.02
N ALA A 156 -18.37 -0.84 19.63
CA ALA A 156 -17.75 -0.11 18.53
C ALA A 156 -17.01 -1.02 17.55
N SER A 157 -17.10 -0.71 16.26
CA SER A 157 -16.36 -1.41 15.21
C SER A 157 -16.59 -2.93 15.15
N ASN A 158 -17.78 -3.43 15.53
CA ASN A 158 -18.07 -4.87 15.48
C ASN A 158 -18.83 -5.25 14.20
N ILE A 159 -18.55 -6.44 13.66
CA ILE A 159 -19.44 -7.10 12.70
C ILE A 159 -20.40 -7.99 13.49
N ILE A 160 -21.71 -7.80 13.30
CA ILE A 160 -22.77 -8.59 13.93
C ILE A 160 -23.72 -9.07 12.85
N ASP A 161 -23.52 -10.31 12.44
CA ASP A 161 -24.07 -10.85 11.20
C ASP A 161 -24.83 -12.16 11.43
N SER A 162 -25.98 -12.32 10.78
CA SER A 162 -26.66 -13.61 10.62
C SER A 162 -26.98 -14.34 11.94
N ASN A 163 -27.21 -13.62 13.04
CA ASN A 163 -27.59 -14.21 14.32
C ASN A 163 -29.09 -14.54 14.36
N ASP A 164 -29.47 -15.63 15.04
CA ASP A 164 -30.86 -16.02 15.24
C ASP A 164 -31.44 -15.33 16.49
N GLY A 165 -32.20 -14.28 16.22
CA GLY A 165 -32.59 -13.25 17.18
C GLY A 165 -32.14 -11.88 16.72
N SER A 166 -32.34 -10.85 17.53
CA SER A 166 -31.88 -9.50 17.21
C SER A 166 -30.35 -9.41 17.29
N GLY A 167 -29.72 -8.58 16.44
CA GLY A 167 -28.28 -8.36 16.49
C GLY A 167 -27.88 -7.76 17.84
N ILE A 168 -28.40 -6.57 18.14
CA ILE A 168 -28.24 -5.91 19.44
C ILE A 168 -29.61 -5.64 20.05
N HIS A 169 -29.79 -6.08 21.29
CA HIS A 169 -30.90 -5.70 22.15
C HIS A 169 -30.39 -4.85 23.31
N ALA A 170 -30.99 -3.70 23.56
CA ALA A 170 -30.67 -2.86 24.72
C ALA A 170 -31.90 -2.48 25.53
N THR A 171 -31.78 -2.48 26.86
CA THR A 171 -32.85 -2.07 27.78
C THR A 171 -32.76 -0.60 28.17
N LEU A 172 -31.56 0.00 28.16
CA LEU A 172 -31.31 1.39 28.49
C LEU A 172 -31.19 2.27 27.23
N PRO A 173 -31.66 3.53 27.28
CA PRO A 173 -31.37 4.51 26.25
C PRO A 173 -29.90 4.97 26.32
N ASP A 174 -29.42 5.58 25.24
CA ASP A 174 -28.14 6.32 25.18
C ASP A 174 -26.85 5.48 25.40
N LEU A 175 -26.85 4.20 25.02
CA LEU A 175 -25.61 3.41 24.97
C LEU A 175 -24.64 3.91 23.89
N ASN A 176 -23.34 3.73 24.11
CA ASN A 176 -22.31 4.12 23.13
C ASN A 176 -22.16 3.03 22.06
N ILE A 177 -23.09 3.02 21.10
CA ILE A 177 -23.12 2.11 19.95
C ILE A 177 -22.78 2.90 18.69
N ARG A 178 -21.70 2.54 18.02
CA ARG A 178 -21.18 3.27 16.86
C ARG A 178 -20.28 2.42 15.98
N TYR A 179 -20.14 2.76 14.70
CA TYR A 179 -19.24 2.10 13.76
C TYR A 179 -19.45 0.58 13.67
N ASN A 180 -20.65 0.06 13.95
CA ASN A 180 -20.89 -1.38 13.84
C ASN A 180 -21.47 -1.72 12.46
N ASN A 181 -21.17 -2.91 11.96
CA ASN A 181 -21.87 -3.51 10.84
C ASN A 181 -22.87 -4.53 11.37
N VAL A 182 -24.16 -4.16 11.44
CA VAL A 182 -25.21 -5.03 12.00
C VAL A 182 -26.21 -5.42 10.92
N VAL A 183 -26.09 -6.66 10.41
CA VAL A 183 -26.75 -7.10 9.19
C VAL A 183 -27.28 -8.53 9.30
N ALA A 184 -28.31 -8.87 8.51
CA ALA A 184 -28.87 -10.23 8.36
C ALA A 184 -29.33 -10.96 9.64
N ASN A 185 -29.47 -10.28 10.78
CA ASN A 185 -29.98 -10.88 12.03
C ASN A 185 -31.50 -11.12 11.97
N ASN A 186 -31.97 -12.33 12.31
CA ASN A 186 -33.37 -12.77 12.12
C ASN A 186 -34.39 -11.91 12.90
N GLY A 187 -34.02 -11.43 14.08
CA GLY A 187 -34.83 -10.53 14.93
C GLY A 187 -34.65 -9.04 14.64
N GLY A 188 -33.94 -8.69 13.56
CA GLY A 188 -33.59 -7.32 13.19
C GLY A 188 -32.24 -6.86 13.77
N ALA A 189 -31.68 -5.80 13.20
CA ALA A 189 -30.36 -5.29 13.60
C ALA A 189 -30.36 -4.78 15.06
N TYR A 190 -31.33 -3.95 15.40
CA TYR A 190 -31.45 -3.31 16.71
C TYR A 190 -32.86 -3.49 17.26
N THR A 191 -32.97 -3.82 18.54
CA THR A 191 -34.26 -3.88 19.26
C THR A 191 -34.15 -3.26 20.65
N GLY A 192 -35.30 -2.99 21.28
CA GLY A 192 -35.36 -2.29 22.56
C GLY A 192 -35.03 -0.80 22.38
N GLN A 193 -34.05 -0.31 23.12
CA GLN A 193 -33.54 1.07 23.05
C GLN A 193 -32.22 1.20 22.28
N ALA A 194 -31.80 0.14 21.56
CA ALA A 194 -30.55 0.15 20.80
C ALA A 194 -30.69 0.94 19.49
N ALA A 195 -29.69 1.75 19.17
CA ALA A 195 -29.52 2.40 17.88
C ALA A 195 -28.03 2.68 17.65
N ASP A 196 -27.54 2.53 16.42
CA ASP A 196 -26.22 3.06 16.06
C ASP A 196 -26.31 4.58 15.96
N LEU A 197 -25.44 5.27 16.70
CA LEU A 197 -25.48 6.71 16.83
C LEU A 197 -24.49 7.41 15.90
N GLN A 198 -23.56 6.68 15.26
CA GLN A 198 -22.50 7.25 14.45
C GLN A 198 -21.72 6.20 13.65
N GLY A 199 -21.62 6.37 12.33
CA GLY A 199 -20.64 5.65 11.51
C GLY A 199 -20.92 4.17 11.25
N GLY A 200 -22.01 3.61 11.77
CA GLY A 200 -22.42 2.24 11.46
C GLY A 200 -22.72 2.03 9.98
N ILE A 201 -22.40 0.82 9.49
CA ILE A 201 -22.74 0.36 8.15
C ILE A 201 -23.77 -0.78 8.23
N ALA A 202 -24.45 -1.07 7.12
CA ALA A 202 -25.43 -2.15 7.03
C ALA A 202 -25.29 -2.89 5.69
N LEU A 203 -24.04 -3.21 5.35
CA LEU A 203 -23.67 -3.89 4.11
C LEU A 203 -23.19 -5.30 4.44
N PRO A 204 -23.62 -6.33 3.68
CA PRO A 204 -23.15 -7.69 3.90
C PRO A 204 -21.61 -7.74 3.85
N PRO A 205 -20.94 -8.22 4.92
CA PRO A 205 -19.51 -8.47 4.87
C PRO A 205 -19.19 -9.58 3.87
N LEU A 206 -17.97 -9.54 3.35
CA LEU A 206 -17.43 -10.53 2.42
C LEU A 206 -16.33 -11.27 3.16
N TYR A 207 -16.61 -12.50 3.57
CA TYR A 207 -15.65 -13.32 4.31
C TYR A 207 -14.90 -14.26 3.37
N ILE A 208 -13.65 -14.61 3.70
CA ILE A 208 -12.86 -15.60 2.96
C ILE A 208 -13.59 -16.94 2.88
N GLY A 209 -14.22 -17.39 3.97
CA GLY A 209 -14.88 -18.69 4.01
C GLY A 209 -15.97 -18.82 5.07
N ALA A 210 -17.08 -18.09 4.92
CA ALA A 210 -18.22 -18.14 5.86
C ALA A 210 -18.76 -19.57 6.08
N ASP A 211 -18.87 -20.37 5.01
CA ASP A 211 -19.34 -21.77 5.07
C ASP A 211 -18.36 -22.72 5.79
N THR A 212 -17.11 -22.28 5.95
CA THR A 212 -16.04 -22.99 6.65
C THR A 212 -15.72 -22.36 8.01
N ASN A 213 -16.53 -21.41 8.47
CA ASN A 213 -16.32 -20.62 9.70
C ASN A 213 -15.00 -19.84 9.72
N ASP A 214 -14.54 -19.43 8.53
CA ASP A 214 -13.43 -18.51 8.34
C ASP A 214 -13.98 -17.12 8.05
N TYR A 215 -14.01 -16.29 9.10
CA TYR A 215 -14.61 -14.96 9.09
C TYR A 215 -13.59 -13.82 8.91
N HIS A 216 -12.38 -14.12 8.44
CA HIS A 216 -11.48 -13.09 7.90
C HIS A 216 -12.14 -12.42 6.69
N LEU A 217 -11.84 -11.15 6.46
CA LEU A 217 -12.44 -10.35 5.40
C LEU A 217 -11.69 -10.55 4.06
N GLN A 218 -12.43 -10.44 2.95
CA GLN A 218 -11.84 -10.36 1.61
C GLN A 218 -11.37 -8.92 1.33
N ASP A 219 -10.39 -8.75 0.44
CA ASP A 219 -9.80 -7.44 0.04
C ASP A 219 -10.81 -6.41 -0.48
N ASP A 220 -12.01 -6.83 -0.89
CA ASP A 220 -13.09 -5.96 -1.37
C ASP A 220 -14.29 -5.88 -0.39
N SER A 221 -14.09 -6.30 0.86
CA SER A 221 -15.14 -6.29 1.84
C SER A 221 -15.59 -4.86 2.21
N PRO A 222 -16.91 -4.60 2.33
CA PRO A 222 -17.40 -3.29 2.77
C PRO A 222 -17.00 -2.88 4.19
N GLY A 223 -16.42 -3.79 4.98
CA GLY A 223 -15.94 -3.54 6.34
C GLY A 223 -14.55 -2.91 6.42
N ILE A 224 -13.84 -2.77 5.30
CA ILE A 224 -12.47 -2.26 5.24
C ILE A 224 -12.44 -0.73 5.42
N ASP A 225 -11.49 -0.23 6.23
CA ASP A 225 -11.18 1.19 6.47
C ASP A 225 -12.36 2.05 6.99
N VAL A 226 -13.40 1.42 7.56
CA VAL A 226 -14.64 2.08 8.02
C VAL A 226 -14.91 1.92 9.52
N GLY A 227 -13.97 1.35 10.25
CA GLY A 227 -13.98 1.26 11.71
C GLY A 227 -13.83 2.62 12.38
N ASP A 228 -14.03 2.63 13.69
CA ASP A 228 -13.84 3.84 14.48
C ASP A 228 -12.37 4.31 14.44
N PRO A 229 -12.08 5.55 13.98
CA PRO A 229 -10.71 6.06 13.90
C PRO A 229 -10.03 6.27 15.26
N ASN A 230 -10.77 6.23 16.37
CA ASN A 230 -10.23 6.40 17.73
C ASN A 230 -10.14 5.07 18.49
N ALA A 231 -10.09 3.94 17.79
CA ALA A 231 -10.03 2.63 18.42
C ALA A 231 -8.75 2.45 19.25
N PRO A 232 -8.84 1.98 20.51
CA PRO A 232 -7.67 1.81 21.38
C PRO A 232 -6.97 0.45 21.18
N VAL A 233 -7.25 -0.27 20.08
CA VAL A 233 -6.77 -1.64 19.84
C VAL A 233 -5.65 -1.64 18.80
N THR A 234 -4.54 -2.33 19.08
CA THR A 234 -3.31 -2.24 18.28
C THR A 234 -3.08 -3.41 17.33
N ASP A 235 -3.69 -4.56 17.61
CA ASP A 235 -3.47 -5.79 16.84
C ASP A 235 -4.79 -6.54 16.61
N ASP A 236 -4.98 -7.16 15.45
CA ASP A 236 -6.19 -7.88 15.04
C ASP A 236 -6.27 -9.32 15.61
N ILE A 237 -7.17 -10.17 15.09
CA ILE A 237 -7.36 -11.58 15.47
C ILE A 237 -6.09 -12.44 15.31
N ASP A 238 -5.25 -12.16 14.31
CA ASP A 238 -4.03 -12.89 13.99
C ASP A 238 -2.78 -12.30 14.68
N GLY A 239 -2.95 -11.15 15.33
CA GLY A 239 -1.86 -10.39 15.94
C GLY A 239 -1.10 -9.52 14.94
N ALA A 240 -1.67 -9.25 13.76
CA ALA A 240 -1.16 -8.26 12.83
C ALA A 240 -1.49 -6.84 13.33
N THR A 241 -0.61 -5.88 13.02
CA THR A 241 -0.76 -4.49 13.43
C THR A 241 -2.01 -3.85 12.83
N ARG A 242 -2.63 -2.93 13.57
CA ARG A 242 -3.78 -2.14 13.16
C ARG A 242 -3.64 -0.69 13.64
N PRO A 243 -4.09 0.33 12.88
CA PRO A 243 -4.65 0.24 11.53
C PRO A 243 -3.61 -0.11 10.47
N VAL A 244 -4.06 -0.71 9.38
CA VAL A 244 -3.31 -0.85 8.14
C VAL A 244 -3.93 0.04 7.08
N ASN A 245 -3.12 0.62 6.21
CA ASN A 245 -3.59 1.50 5.12
C ASN A 245 -4.26 2.82 5.58
N LEU A 246 -5.59 2.97 5.44
CA LEU A 246 -6.30 4.23 5.62
C LEU A 246 -6.98 4.36 6.98
N GLY A 247 -7.32 3.25 7.62
CA GLY A 247 -8.12 3.25 8.83
C GLY A 247 -8.18 1.88 9.49
N PHE A 248 -9.05 1.77 10.48
CA PHE A 248 -9.34 0.49 11.11
C PHE A 248 -10.43 -0.21 10.32
N ASP A 249 -10.39 -1.53 10.22
CA ASP A 249 -11.49 -2.32 9.69
C ASP A 249 -12.55 -2.57 10.77
N ILE A 250 -13.82 -2.69 10.38
CA ILE A 250 -14.87 -3.18 11.28
C ILE A 250 -14.72 -4.70 11.39
N GLY A 251 -14.84 -5.23 12.61
CA GLY A 251 -14.68 -6.65 12.89
C GLY A 251 -13.31 -6.98 13.48
N ALA A 252 -13.07 -8.27 13.69
CA ALA A 252 -11.86 -8.75 14.38
C ALA A 252 -10.62 -8.87 13.50
N ASP A 253 -10.80 -8.88 12.18
CA ASP A 253 -9.74 -8.98 11.19
C ASP A 253 -9.39 -7.59 10.65
N GLU A 254 -8.11 -7.36 10.35
CA GLU A 254 -7.60 -6.14 9.72
C GLU A 254 -6.93 -6.49 8.38
N VAL A 255 -7.56 -6.07 7.29
CA VAL A 255 -7.13 -6.39 5.93
C VAL A 255 -6.04 -5.44 5.49
N GLY A 256 -4.84 -5.97 5.37
CA GLY A 256 -3.77 -5.27 4.70
C GLY A 256 -2.45 -6.01 4.77
N SER A 257 -1.54 -5.66 3.87
CA SER A 257 -0.20 -6.26 3.83
C SER A 257 0.91 -5.26 4.12
N CYS A 258 0.57 -3.99 4.32
CA CYS A 258 1.53 -2.96 4.65
C CYS A 258 2.10 -3.21 6.04
N LEU A 259 3.43 -3.31 6.09
CA LEU A 259 4.15 -3.31 7.35
C LEU A 259 5.41 -2.48 7.19
N ILE A 260 5.52 -1.42 7.99
CA ILE A 260 6.73 -0.62 8.13
C ILE A 260 7.31 -0.88 9.51
N ARG A 261 8.49 -1.49 9.55
CA ARG A 261 9.25 -1.65 10.78
C ARG A 261 10.30 -0.54 10.91
N VAL A 262 10.26 0.19 12.01
CA VAL A 262 11.27 1.19 12.36
C VAL A 262 12.37 0.53 13.18
N VAL A 263 13.58 0.50 12.62
CA VAL A 263 14.76 -0.08 13.25
C VAL A 263 15.59 1.02 13.88
N GLY A 264 15.80 0.94 15.19
CA GLY A 264 16.55 1.95 15.94
C GLY A 264 18.06 1.68 15.95
N ASN A 265 18.80 2.66 16.46
CA ASN A 265 20.26 2.60 16.59
C ASN A 265 20.71 1.31 17.31
N GLY A 266 21.46 0.46 16.62
CA GLY A 266 21.89 -0.86 17.11
C GLY A 266 21.13 -2.05 16.53
N ASN A 267 20.35 -1.84 15.46
CA ASN A 267 19.64 -2.88 14.68
C ASN A 267 18.54 -3.64 15.45
N ALA A 268 18.03 -3.09 16.54
CA ALA A 268 16.88 -3.65 17.24
C ALA A 268 15.57 -3.03 16.70
N PRO A 269 14.55 -3.84 16.36
CA PRO A 269 13.20 -3.33 16.07
C PRO A 269 12.70 -2.46 17.21
N THR A 270 12.23 -1.24 16.90
CA THR A 270 11.68 -0.33 17.91
C THR A 270 10.17 -0.25 17.88
N ALA A 271 9.55 -0.32 16.69
CA ALA A 271 8.11 -0.30 16.50
C ALA A 271 7.72 -0.81 15.09
N GLU A 272 6.46 -1.21 14.94
CA GLU A 272 5.84 -1.69 13.70
C GLU A 272 4.56 -0.89 13.43
N PHE A 273 4.30 -0.59 12.16
CA PHE A 273 3.19 0.25 11.73
C PHE A 273 2.58 -0.29 10.42
N GLY A 274 1.24 -0.28 10.33
CA GLY A 274 0.52 -0.58 9.10
C GLY A 274 0.30 0.64 8.18
N VAL A 275 0.73 1.83 8.61
CA VAL A 275 0.55 3.10 7.90
C VAL A 275 1.88 3.82 7.73
N VAL A 276 2.25 4.15 6.48
CA VAL A 276 3.56 4.73 6.15
C VAL A 276 3.79 6.07 6.86
N GLN A 277 2.82 6.98 6.82
CA GLN A 277 2.95 8.29 7.48
C GLN A 277 3.13 8.17 8.99
N THR A 278 2.47 7.21 9.64
CA THR A 278 2.61 7.00 11.09
C THR A 278 4.02 6.52 11.43
N ALA A 279 4.60 5.66 10.60
CA ALA A 279 5.99 5.25 10.75
C ALA A 279 6.97 6.41 10.55
N VAL A 280 6.71 7.28 9.57
CA VAL A 280 7.48 8.53 9.34
C VAL A 280 7.40 9.42 10.57
N ASP A 281 6.20 9.73 11.06
CA ASP A 281 6.00 10.59 12.24
C ASP A 281 6.73 10.04 13.47
N TYR A 282 6.64 8.73 13.70
CA TYR A 282 7.32 8.08 14.80
C TYR A 282 8.85 8.17 14.67
N ALA A 283 9.40 7.89 13.49
CA ALA A 283 10.83 7.96 13.25
C ALA A 283 11.34 9.40 13.46
N GLU A 284 10.65 10.39 12.89
CA GLU A 284 10.99 11.81 12.99
C GLU A 284 10.91 12.34 14.43
N ALA A 285 9.87 11.95 15.18
CA ALA A 285 9.69 12.35 16.58
C ALA A 285 10.76 11.79 17.52
N ASN A 286 11.35 10.64 17.15
CA ASN A 286 12.38 9.96 17.94
C ASN A 286 13.80 10.16 17.38
N GLY A 287 13.98 10.94 16.30
CA GLY A 287 15.27 11.17 15.65
C GLY A 287 15.91 9.89 15.11
N LEU A 288 15.09 8.97 14.60
CA LEU A 288 15.53 7.69 14.04
C LEU A 288 15.69 7.83 12.53
N THR A 289 16.94 7.88 12.06
CA THR A 289 17.26 8.07 10.63
C THR A 289 17.81 6.81 9.95
N ASP A 290 18.01 5.72 10.70
CA ASP A 290 18.82 4.58 10.27
C ASP A 290 18.13 3.70 9.21
N LEU A 291 16.94 3.14 9.51
CA LEU A 291 16.28 2.21 8.60
C LEU A 291 14.77 2.01 8.87
N LEU A 292 13.97 2.20 7.83
CA LEU A 292 12.56 1.83 7.76
C LEU A 292 12.41 0.69 6.76
N VAL A 293 12.06 -0.50 7.26
CA VAL A 293 11.87 -1.68 6.41
C VAL A 293 10.40 -1.78 6.02
N ALA A 294 10.12 -1.57 4.74
CA ALA A 294 8.78 -1.67 4.17
C ALA A 294 8.51 -3.09 3.66
N ARG A 295 7.25 -3.53 3.75
CA ARG A 295 6.77 -4.79 3.18
C ARG A 295 5.33 -4.62 2.70
N GLY A 296 5.03 -5.34 1.62
CA GLY A 296 3.66 -5.52 1.10
C GLY A 296 3.14 -4.31 0.34
N GLU A 297 1.83 -4.30 0.14
CA GLU A 297 1.11 -3.19 -0.46
C GLU A 297 0.75 -2.19 0.65
N CYS A 298 1.42 -1.05 0.63
CA CYS A 298 1.12 0.09 1.48
C CYS A 298 0.27 1.09 0.72
N THR A 299 -1.01 1.15 1.09
CA THR A 299 -1.94 2.13 0.54
C THR A 299 -2.27 3.18 1.59
N GLY A 300 -3.08 4.14 1.18
CA GLY A 300 -3.67 5.12 2.06
C GLY A 300 -3.00 6.48 2.02
N VAL A 301 -3.72 7.43 1.43
CA VAL A 301 -3.32 8.83 1.37
C VAL A 301 -3.95 9.61 2.53
N GLN A 302 -3.19 10.56 3.08
CA GLN A 302 -3.64 11.46 4.13
C GLN A 302 -3.41 12.90 3.69
N GLU A 303 -4.35 13.77 4.06
CA GLU A 303 -4.20 15.22 3.89
C GLU A 303 -3.12 15.76 4.82
N ARG A 304 -2.01 16.24 4.26
CA ARG A 304 -1.01 17.03 5.00
C ARG A 304 -0.55 18.23 4.20
N ASN A 305 -0.46 19.35 4.90
CA ASN A 305 -0.02 20.63 4.34
C ASN A 305 -0.80 21.08 3.08
N GLY A 306 -2.08 20.68 2.98
CA GLY A 306 -2.97 21.09 1.89
C GLY A 306 -2.96 20.18 0.66
N SER A 307 -2.28 19.04 0.71
CA SER A 307 -2.32 18.01 -0.33
C SER A 307 -2.49 16.62 0.27
N SER A 308 -3.09 15.71 -0.49
CA SER A 308 -3.23 14.28 -0.15
C SER A 308 -2.00 13.49 -0.61
N GLN A 309 -1.36 12.75 0.31
CA GLN A 309 -0.25 11.85 -0.01
C GLN A 309 -0.12 10.65 0.94
N ILE A 310 0.54 9.57 0.52
CA ILE A 310 0.88 8.45 1.42
C ILE A 310 1.85 8.90 2.51
N ALA A 311 2.88 9.68 2.15
CA ALA A 311 3.82 10.22 3.13
C ALA A 311 4.34 11.61 2.78
N TYR A 312 4.43 12.44 3.82
CA TYR A 312 5.08 13.74 3.85
C TYR A 312 6.33 13.62 4.73
N ILE A 313 7.51 13.74 4.12
CA ILE A 313 8.80 13.47 4.76
C ILE A 313 9.56 14.79 4.95
N THR A 314 10.00 15.05 6.18
CA THR A 314 10.70 16.27 6.57
C THR A 314 12.12 16.05 7.07
N GLN A 315 12.52 14.79 7.27
CA GLN A 315 13.84 14.42 7.75
C GLN A 315 14.51 13.36 6.86
N ASP A 316 15.76 13.06 7.20
CA ASP A 316 16.56 12.05 6.53
C ASP A 316 16.09 10.66 6.94
N LEU A 317 15.39 9.97 6.04
CA LEU A 317 14.85 8.64 6.28
C LEU A 317 15.33 7.67 5.21
N ASN A 318 15.79 6.50 5.64
CA ASN A 318 16.23 5.44 4.75
C ASN A 318 15.21 4.31 4.70
N PHE A 319 14.51 4.19 3.57
CA PHE A 319 13.53 3.15 3.31
C PHE A 319 14.12 2.01 2.49
N VAL A 320 13.86 0.78 2.91
CA VAL A 320 14.25 -0.43 2.17
C VAL A 320 13.07 -1.39 2.09
N GLY A 321 12.74 -1.82 0.87
CA GLY A 321 11.76 -2.88 0.65
C GLY A 321 12.28 -4.25 1.04
N SER A 322 11.44 -5.04 1.72
CA SER A 322 11.74 -6.41 2.15
C SER A 322 11.16 -7.47 1.23
N LEU A 323 11.77 -8.67 1.23
CA LEU A 323 11.23 -9.88 0.60
C LEU A 323 10.06 -10.44 1.41
N SER A 324 9.06 -10.98 0.72
CA SER A 324 7.91 -11.68 1.32
C SER A 324 8.29 -13.10 1.76
N ARG A 325 8.63 -13.30 3.03
CA ARG A 325 8.62 -14.64 3.66
C ARG A 325 7.61 -14.71 4.81
N PRO A 326 6.93 -15.86 5.00
CA PRO A 326 5.91 -16.04 6.04
C PRO A 326 6.48 -16.15 7.47
N ASN A 327 7.78 -16.44 7.66
CA ASN A 327 8.39 -16.51 8.98
C ASN A 327 9.42 -15.39 9.15
N PHE A 328 9.07 -14.42 9.99
CA PHE A 328 9.88 -13.29 10.37
C PHE A 328 10.91 -13.71 11.45
N ASP A 329 12.21 -13.71 11.12
CA ASP A 329 13.29 -13.75 12.13
C ASP A 329 14.02 -12.37 12.14
N PRO A 330 13.79 -11.52 13.16
CA PRO A 330 14.39 -10.19 13.29
C PRO A 330 15.92 -10.20 13.53
N THR A 331 16.53 -11.35 13.78
CA THR A 331 17.95 -11.43 14.17
C THR A 331 18.85 -12.07 13.11
N GLY A 332 18.28 -12.60 12.02
CA GLY A 332 18.98 -13.49 11.11
C GLY A 332 18.98 -13.12 9.62
N ASP A 333 18.11 -12.23 9.14
CA ASP A 333 17.84 -12.13 7.69
C ASP A 333 18.08 -10.72 7.10
N TYR A 334 19.25 -10.14 7.38
CA TYR A 334 19.92 -9.33 6.35
C TYR A 334 20.59 -10.33 5.41
N ASP A 335 19.85 -10.85 4.42
CA ASP A 335 20.38 -11.79 3.43
C ASP A 335 21.41 -11.05 2.53
N SER A 336 22.62 -10.96 3.04
CA SER A 336 23.83 -10.56 2.34
C SER A 336 24.35 -11.67 1.39
N LEU A 337 23.62 -12.78 1.24
CA LEU A 337 24.07 -13.98 0.54
C LEU A 337 23.20 -14.40 -0.67
N ALA A 338 22.08 -13.73 -0.98
CA ALA A 338 21.36 -13.97 -2.25
C ALA A 338 20.52 -12.78 -2.79
N PRO A 339 21.14 -11.66 -3.23
CA PRO A 339 20.41 -10.50 -3.79
C PRO A 339 19.80 -10.72 -5.19
N GLN A 340 19.72 -11.95 -5.71
CA GLN A 340 19.57 -12.20 -7.17
C GLN A 340 18.29 -12.98 -7.58
N LEU A 341 17.35 -13.30 -6.69
CA LEU A 341 16.26 -14.23 -7.06
C LEU A 341 14.82 -13.86 -6.67
N TYR A 342 14.56 -12.73 -6.01
CA TYR A 342 13.20 -12.38 -5.61
C TYR A 342 12.96 -10.89 -5.83
N SER A 343 11.93 -10.56 -6.62
CA SER A 343 11.46 -9.18 -6.74
C SER A 343 11.00 -8.74 -5.33
N PRO A 344 11.53 -7.65 -4.77
CA PRO A 344 10.95 -7.06 -3.56
C PRO A 344 9.47 -6.79 -3.83
N THR A 345 8.57 -7.04 -2.87
CA THR A 345 7.11 -6.87 -3.04
C THR A 345 6.58 -5.58 -2.40
N SER A 346 7.47 -4.65 -2.06
CA SER A 346 7.12 -3.46 -1.31
C SER A 346 6.64 -2.37 -2.26
N ARG A 347 5.37 -1.99 -2.14
CA ARG A 347 4.71 -1.03 -3.03
C ARG A 347 4.01 0.02 -2.20
N PHE A 348 4.28 1.29 -2.50
CA PHE A 348 3.53 2.42 -1.99
C PHE A 348 2.57 2.82 -3.09
N ASN A 349 1.29 2.46 -2.93
CA ASN A 349 0.27 2.61 -3.95
C ASN A 349 -0.83 3.57 -3.49
N ALA A 350 -0.91 4.72 -4.13
CA ALA A 350 -1.86 5.76 -3.75
C ALA A 350 -3.28 5.50 -4.30
N LEU A 351 -3.48 4.44 -5.09
CA LEU A 351 -4.79 4.04 -5.64
C LEU A 351 -5.53 5.18 -6.35
N ASP A 352 -4.79 6.06 -7.02
CA ASP A 352 -5.30 7.26 -7.70
C ASP A 352 -5.97 8.29 -6.76
N GLN A 353 -5.76 8.18 -5.45
CA GLN A 353 -6.41 9.04 -4.44
C GLN A 353 -5.57 10.27 -4.06
N GLY A 354 -4.30 10.34 -4.46
CA GLY A 354 -3.40 11.45 -4.13
C GLY A 354 -1.96 11.17 -4.57
N ARG A 355 -1.01 11.97 -4.09
CA ARG A 355 0.41 11.73 -4.31
C ARG A 355 0.92 10.51 -3.56
N VAL A 356 2.03 9.94 -3.99
CA VAL A 356 2.69 8.90 -3.18
C VAL A 356 3.54 9.58 -2.10
N LEU A 357 4.49 10.42 -2.48
CA LEU A 357 5.43 11.07 -1.58
C LEU A 357 5.53 12.58 -1.81
N TYR A 358 5.66 13.32 -0.71
CA TYR A 358 6.18 14.68 -0.70
C TYR A 358 7.47 14.74 0.10
N ILE A 359 8.54 15.24 -0.51
CA ILE A 359 9.85 15.41 0.13
C ILE A 359 10.11 16.90 0.36
N ALA A 360 10.15 17.30 1.63
CA ALA A 360 10.28 18.70 2.02
C ALA A 360 11.71 19.24 1.81
N PRO A 361 11.88 20.58 1.73
CA PRO A 361 13.19 21.20 1.59
C PRO A 361 14.12 20.80 2.75
N GLY A 362 15.33 20.35 2.41
CA GLY A 362 16.35 19.95 3.37
C GLY A 362 16.26 18.50 3.86
N ALA A 363 15.21 17.75 3.51
CA ALA A 363 15.13 16.32 3.75
C ALA A 363 15.98 15.54 2.73
N ASN A 364 16.68 14.50 3.18
CA ASN A 364 17.57 13.68 2.35
C ASN A 364 17.19 12.19 2.34
N PRO A 365 15.95 11.81 1.95
CA PRO A 365 15.52 10.42 2.05
C PRO A 365 16.12 9.53 0.97
N THR A 366 16.34 8.27 1.33
CA THR A 366 16.78 7.22 0.39
C THR A 366 15.74 6.13 0.31
N PHE A 367 15.42 5.68 -0.89
CA PHE A 367 14.48 4.59 -1.14
C PHE A 367 15.17 3.51 -1.93
N SER A 368 15.18 2.30 -1.38
CA SER A 368 15.73 1.13 -2.05
C SER A 368 14.66 0.06 -2.20
N GLN A 369 14.51 -0.52 -3.38
CA GLN A 369 13.66 -1.72 -3.57
C GLN A 369 12.16 -1.49 -3.28
N ILE A 370 11.66 -0.28 -3.54
CA ILE A 370 10.25 0.08 -3.36
C ILE A 370 9.69 0.60 -4.69
N ALA A 371 8.46 0.24 -5.00
CA ALA A 371 7.74 0.87 -6.10
C ALA A 371 6.70 1.87 -5.63
N PHE A 372 6.60 2.96 -6.37
CA PHE A 372 5.61 4.02 -6.18
C PHE A 372 4.60 3.93 -7.31
N VAL A 373 3.33 3.69 -6.98
CA VAL A 373 2.32 3.35 -7.98
C VAL A 373 1.03 4.14 -7.76
N GLY A 374 0.31 4.45 -8.85
CA GLY A 374 -1.04 5.00 -8.79
C GLY A 374 -1.11 6.38 -8.13
N GLY A 375 -0.03 7.17 -8.22
CA GLY A 375 -0.01 8.52 -7.67
C GLY A 375 -0.75 9.49 -8.57
N GLN A 376 -1.84 10.11 -8.10
CA GLN A 376 -2.62 11.08 -8.86
C GLN A 376 -2.69 12.47 -8.18
N ALA A 377 -1.88 13.40 -8.67
CA ALA A 377 -1.82 14.79 -8.22
C ALA A 377 -2.62 15.71 -9.17
N THR A 378 -3.96 15.62 -9.16
CA THR A 378 -4.80 16.36 -10.13
C THR A 378 -4.69 17.87 -9.92
N GLY A 379 -4.10 18.59 -10.87
CA GLY A 379 -3.90 20.05 -10.80
C GLY A 379 -2.67 20.48 -10.00
N GLU A 380 -1.88 19.52 -9.53
CA GLU A 380 -0.60 19.72 -8.85
C GLU A 380 0.53 19.02 -9.65
N GLN A 381 1.77 19.15 -9.18
CA GLN A 381 2.94 18.50 -9.77
C GLN A 381 3.36 17.24 -9.00
N GLY A 382 4.03 16.31 -9.71
CA GLY A 382 4.65 15.12 -9.14
C GLY A 382 3.64 14.09 -8.67
N GLY A 383 3.12 13.25 -9.58
CA GLY A 383 2.05 12.30 -9.27
C GLY A 383 2.49 11.26 -8.24
N ALA A 384 3.66 10.66 -8.44
CA ALA A 384 4.28 9.82 -7.43
C ALA A 384 5.06 10.66 -6.42
N ILE A 385 6.04 11.44 -6.86
CA ILE A 385 6.97 12.14 -5.97
C ILE A 385 7.04 13.61 -6.34
N PHE A 386 6.84 14.47 -5.33
CA PHE A 386 7.21 15.87 -5.39
C PHE A 386 8.47 16.08 -4.54
N ASN A 387 9.59 16.41 -5.18
CA ASN A 387 10.90 16.53 -4.53
C ASN A 387 11.39 17.98 -4.45
N GLU A 388 11.47 18.52 -3.23
CA GLU A 388 12.17 19.79 -2.92
C GLU A 388 13.48 19.59 -2.14
N GLY A 389 13.78 18.35 -1.73
CA GLY A 389 14.97 17.98 -0.98
C GLY A 389 16.01 17.28 -1.86
N THR A 390 16.80 16.41 -1.23
CA THR A 390 17.79 15.56 -1.91
C THR A 390 17.33 14.10 -1.83
N THR A 391 16.77 13.57 -2.91
CA THR A 391 16.20 12.22 -2.93
C THR A 391 17.11 11.24 -3.66
N VAL A 392 17.33 10.05 -3.08
CA VAL A 392 18.03 8.94 -3.75
C VAL A 392 17.08 7.78 -3.95
N LEU A 393 16.92 7.36 -5.21
CA LEU A 393 16.14 6.20 -5.62
C LEU A 393 17.08 5.10 -6.13
N ASN A 394 17.18 4.00 -5.39
CA ASN A 394 17.99 2.84 -5.76
C ASN A 394 17.06 1.67 -6.08
N ASP A 395 17.14 1.12 -7.29
CA ASP A 395 16.38 -0.09 -7.61
C ASP A 395 14.89 0.06 -7.26
N THR A 396 14.29 1.21 -7.56
CA THR A 396 12.86 1.49 -7.34
C THR A 396 12.05 1.24 -8.60
N ALA A 397 10.75 1.50 -8.59
CA ALA A 397 9.99 1.67 -9.82
C ALA A 397 8.93 2.77 -9.62
N VAL A 398 8.58 3.51 -10.66
CA VAL A 398 7.55 4.55 -10.59
C VAL A 398 6.59 4.41 -11.74
N CYS A 399 5.34 4.08 -11.45
CA CYS A 399 4.42 3.64 -12.48
C CYS A 399 3.01 4.16 -12.31
N GLN A 400 2.32 4.28 -13.45
CA GLN A 400 0.89 4.61 -13.50
C GLN A 400 0.54 5.88 -12.71
N SER A 401 1.47 6.84 -12.66
CA SER A 401 1.28 8.08 -11.91
C SER A 401 0.91 9.23 -12.85
N ARG A 402 0.10 10.16 -12.34
CA ARG A 402 -0.48 11.26 -13.10
C ARG A 402 -0.38 12.59 -12.37
N ALA A 403 0.03 13.63 -13.10
CA ALA A 403 0.07 15.00 -12.60
C ALA A 403 -0.16 16.06 -13.69
N GLN A 404 -0.13 17.34 -13.30
CA GLN A 404 -0.05 18.43 -14.27
C GLN A 404 1.32 18.46 -14.95
N GLU A 405 2.38 18.43 -14.15
CA GLU A 405 3.78 18.37 -14.56
C GLU A 405 4.48 17.26 -13.77
N GLY A 406 5.35 16.49 -14.42
CA GLY A 406 6.06 15.39 -13.77
C GLY A 406 5.09 14.28 -13.38
N GLY A 407 4.55 13.56 -14.36
CA GLY A 407 3.51 12.54 -14.12
C GLY A 407 3.92 11.54 -13.05
N ALA A 408 5.18 11.11 -13.07
CA ALA A 408 5.82 10.41 -11.96
C ALA A 408 6.45 11.38 -10.95
N ILE A 409 7.46 12.16 -11.37
CA ILE A 409 8.27 12.98 -10.48
C ILE A 409 8.30 14.42 -10.95
N TYR A 410 8.01 15.34 -10.04
CA TYR A 410 8.41 16.75 -10.18
C TYR A 410 9.61 17.00 -9.29
N ASN A 411 10.74 17.37 -9.88
CA ASN A 411 12.00 17.61 -9.19
C ASN A 411 12.36 19.09 -9.18
N ASN A 412 12.39 19.69 -7.99
CA ASN A 412 12.87 21.05 -7.73
C ASN A 412 14.16 21.06 -6.86
N GLY A 413 14.61 19.88 -6.42
CA GLY A 413 15.82 19.69 -5.64
C GLY A 413 16.86 18.82 -6.35
N ASP A 414 17.58 18.00 -5.59
CA ASP A 414 18.55 17.05 -6.11
C ASP A 414 17.94 15.65 -6.17
N LEU A 415 18.03 15.00 -7.31
CA LEU A 415 17.49 13.66 -7.54
C LEU A 415 18.56 12.74 -8.12
N THR A 416 18.87 11.68 -7.37
CA THR A 416 19.78 10.61 -7.82
C THR A 416 18.98 9.34 -8.03
N ILE A 417 19.07 8.76 -9.23
CA ILE A 417 18.35 7.54 -9.60
C ILE A 417 19.33 6.49 -10.11
N VAL A 418 19.46 5.37 -9.41
CA VAL A 418 20.44 4.32 -9.72
C VAL A 418 19.72 2.98 -9.87
N GLY A 419 19.78 2.41 -11.08
CA GLY A 419 19.39 1.03 -11.35
C GLY A 419 20.62 0.13 -11.40
N ALA A 420 20.70 -0.87 -10.52
CA ALA A 420 21.80 -1.85 -10.47
C ALA A 420 21.65 -3.00 -11.48
N GLY A 421 20.70 -2.88 -12.42
CA GLY A 421 20.44 -3.91 -13.43
C GLY A 421 19.71 -5.14 -12.89
N GLN A 422 19.05 -5.05 -11.73
CA GLN A 422 18.27 -6.15 -11.16
C GLN A 422 16.81 -6.12 -11.65
N ARG A 423 16.17 -7.30 -11.71
CA ARG A 423 14.77 -7.50 -12.15
C ARG A 423 13.81 -6.93 -11.10
N ILE A 424 13.01 -5.93 -11.45
CA ILE A 424 12.02 -5.35 -10.53
C ILE A 424 10.64 -5.27 -11.20
N GLY A 425 9.91 -6.38 -11.13
CA GLY A 425 8.54 -6.49 -11.63
C GLY A 425 7.51 -5.91 -10.66
N LEU A 426 7.64 -4.63 -10.30
CA LEU A 426 6.79 -4.00 -9.28
C LEU A 426 5.65 -3.12 -9.82
N CYS A 427 5.60 -2.91 -11.14
CA CYS A 427 4.66 -2.01 -11.79
C CYS A 427 3.39 -2.67 -12.35
N THR A 428 3.23 -3.99 -12.22
CA THR A 428 2.03 -4.66 -12.72
C THR A 428 0.94 -4.68 -11.66
N LEU A 429 -0.03 -3.77 -11.75
CA LEU A 429 -1.42 -4.16 -11.46
C LEU A 429 -1.88 -5.04 -12.63
N LEU A 430 -2.59 -6.13 -12.36
CA LEU A 430 -3.05 -7.15 -13.32
C LEU A 430 -3.38 -6.64 -14.76
N ASN A 431 -3.05 -7.48 -15.76
CA ASN A 431 -3.55 -7.52 -17.16
C ASN A 431 -2.71 -6.93 -18.32
N ILE A 432 -1.41 -7.20 -18.38
CA ILE A 432 -0.66 -7.15 -19.67
C ILE A 432 0.16 -8.44 -19.85
N LEU A 433 -0.52 -9.58 -19.95
CA LEU A 433 0.04 -10.80 -20.55
C LEU A 433 -1.06 -11.57 -21.30
N GLU A 434 -1.80 -10.87 -22.17
CA GLU A 434 -2.49 -11.54 -23.28
C GLU A 434 -2.13 -10.82 -24.58
N GLY A 435 -1.30 -11.48 -25.41
CA GLY A 435 -1.22 -11.17 -26.83
C GLY A 435 -0.02 -10.35 -27.28
N ASN A 436 1.20 -10.88 -27.12
CA ASN A 436 2.10 -10.95 -28.28
C ASN A 436 3.14 -12.06 -28.10
N GLU A 437 3.00 -13.10 -28.92
CA GLU A 437 3.99 -14.15 -29.05
C GLU A 437 5.25 -13.58 -29.71
N GLY A 438 6.41 -13.74 -29.06
CA GLY A 438 7.70 -13.71 -29.76
C GLY A 438 8.65 -12.58 -29.41
N GLY A 439 8.81 -12.24 -28.13
CA GLY A 439 9.93 -11.42 -27.65
C GLY A 439 9.98 -11.45 -26.13
N VAL A 440 10.87 -12.26 -25.55
CA VAL A 440 11.23 -12.09 -24.15
C VAL A 440 12.03 -10.79 -24.09
N ILE A 441 11.40 -9.67 -23.73
CA ILE A 441 12.15 -8.45 -23.41
C ILE A 441 12.92 -8.76 -22.12
N SER A 442 14.24 -8.84 -22.25
CA SER A 442 15.18 -9.04 -21.15
C SER A 442 15.27 -7.76 -20.31
N GLU A 443 14.27 -7.44 -19.50
CA GLU A 443 14.23 -6.16 -18.78
C GLU A 443 14.93 -6.22 -17.40
N SER A 444 16.15 -5.68 -17.38
CA SER A 444 17.00 -5.54 -16.19
C SER A 444 17.33 -4.06 -15.91
N GLN A 445 16.33 -3.21 -15.66
CA GLN A 445 16.50 -1.78 -15.34
C GLN A 445 15.38 -1.24 -14.42
N LEU A 446 15.67 -0.17 -13.67
CA LEU A 446 14.68 0.64 -12.94
C LEU A 446 13.67 1.21 -13.93
N LEU A 447 12.37 1.13 -13.61
CA LEU A 447 11.30 1.40 -14.56
C LEU A 447 10.48 2.64 -14.19
N PHE A 448 10.43 3.61 -15.11
CA PHE A 448 9.35 4.60 -15.21
C PHE A 448 8.39 4.16 -16.30
N ASN A 449 7.22 3.65 -15.93
CA ASN A 449 6.26 3.13 -16.91
C ASN A 449 4.85 3.70 -16.78
N ALA A 450 4.25 3.99 -17.93
CA ALA A 450 2.85 4.41 -18.05
C ALA A 450 2.50 5.63 -17.17
N ASN A 451 3.46 6.54 -16.96
CA ASN A 451 3.20 7.78 -16.25
C ASN A 451 2.71 8.85 -17.22
N SER A 452 1.83 9.74 -16.75
CA SER A 452 1.19 10.73 -17.61
C SER A 452 1.18 12.14 -17.01
N ALA A 453 1.55 13.14 -17.80
CA ALA A 453 1.43 14.54 -17.45
C ALA A 453 0.47 15.25 -18.42
N THR A 454 -0.46 16.05 -17.89
CA THR A 454 -1.34 16.85 -18.77
C THR A 454 -0.61 18.01 -19.46
N GLN A 455 0.54 18.44 -18.91
CA GLN A 455 1.42 19.43 -19.51
C GLN A 455 2.76 18.79 -19.92
N SER A 456 3.76 18.79 -19.04
CA SER A 456 5.13 18.44 -19.43
C SER A 456 5.77 17.41 -18.49
N GLY A 457 6.70 16.63 -19.02
CA GLY A 457 7.42 15.61 -18.26
C GLY A 457 6.51 14.43 -17.89
N GLY A 458 6.17 13.60 -18.86
CA GLY A 458 5.22 12.50 -18.65
C GLY A 458 5.66 11.55 -17.54
N ALA A 459 6.97 11.28 -17.45
CA ALA A 459 7.57 10.72 -16.23
C ALA A 459 8.13 11.83 -15.34
N ILE A 460 9.14 12.56 -15.79
CA ILE A 460 9.88 13.51 -14.96
C ILE A 460 9.80 14.92 -15.52
N PHE A 461 9.43 15.86 -14.66
CA PHE A 461 9.66 17.28 -14.89
C PHE A 461 10.79 17.73 -13.96
N ASN A 462 11.82 18.35 -14.52
CA ASN A 462 13.02 18.74 -13.78
C ASN A 462 13.28 20.25 -13.84
N ASP A 463 13.18 20.90 -12.69
CA ASP A 463 13.65 22.27 -12.41
C ASP A 463 14.92 22.28 -11.51
N GLY A 464 15.42 21.10 -11.10
CA GLY A 464 16.60 20.95 -10.25
C GLY A 464 17.72 20.12 -10.92
N THR A 465 18.44 19.34 -10.11
CA THR A 465 19.54 18.50 -10.59
C THR A 465 19.12 17.04 -10.66
N ILE A 466 19.35 16.38 -11.81
CA ILE A 466 19.20 14.93 -11.95
C ILE A 466 20.54 14.29 -12.29
N PHE A 467 20.89 13.27 -11.52
CA PHE A 467 21.86 12.25 -11.92
C PHE A 467 21.14 10.90 -12.03
N MET A 468 21.30 10.23 -13.16
CA MET A 468 20.69 8.92 -13.34
C MET A 468 21.51 7.90 -14.11
N THR A 469 21.41 6.64 -13.70
CA THR A 469 22.05 5.54 -14.42
C THR A 469 21.28 4.23 -14.42
N GLY A 470 21.26 3.54 -15.57
CA GLY A 470 20.67 2.21 -15.68
C GLY A 470 19.13 2.21 -15.66
N ILE A 471 18.51 3.22 -16.27
CA ILE A 471 17.07 3.50 -16.13
C ILE A 471 16.34 3.29 -17.46
N ARG A 472 15.12 2.76 -17.38
CA ARG A 472 14.19 2.63 -18.49
C ARG A 472 12.97 3.52 -18.29
N PHE A 473 12.64 4.30 -19.31
CA PHE A 473 11.39 5.04 -19.48
C PHE A 473 10.58 4.39 -20.58
N SER A 474 9.40 3.85 -20.25
CA SER A 474 8.53 3.18 -21.21
C SER A 474 7.10 3.70 -21.15
N GLU A 475 6.51 4.01 -22.30
CA GLU A 475 5.07 4.34 -22.39
C GLU A 475 4.65 5.56 -21.55
N ASN A 476 5.56 6.51 -21.30
CA ASN A 476 5.21 7.74 -20.60
C ASN A 476 4.65 8.77 -21.59
N THR A 477 3.65 9.53 -21.15
CA THR A 477 2.89 10.45 -22.01
C THR A 477 2.84 11.87 -21.44
N ALA A 478 3.07 12.88 -22.29
CA ALA A 478 2.91 14.29 -21.93
C ALA A 478 1.99 15.02 -22.92
N GLY A 479 1.06 15.84 -22.42
CA GLY A 479 0.16 16.64 -23.26
C GLY A 479 0.89 17.72 -24.09
N GLN A 480 2.05 18.20 -23.61
CA GLN A 480 2.82 19.27 -24.23
C GLN A 480 4.26 18.86 -24.59
N SER A 481 5.15 18.58 -23.65
CA SER A 481 6.56 18.33 -24.01
C SER A 481 7.28 17.39 -23.06
N GLY A 482 8.25 16.64 -23.59
CA GLY A 482 9.02 15.67 -22.80
C GLY A 482 8.14 14.50 -22.38
N GLY A 483 7.81 13.60 -23.31
CA GLY A 483 6.93 12.46 -23.03
C GLY A 483 7.49 11.57 -21.91
N ALA A 484 8.81 11.42 -21.84
CA ALA A 484 9.48 10.91 -20.64
C ALA A 484 9.97 12.05 -19.74
N ILE A 485 10.88 12.90 -20.25
CA ILE A 485 11.58 13.89 -19.43
C ILE A 485 11.40 15.28 -20.03
N PHE A 486 10.93 16.21 -19.22
CA PHE A 486 11.08 17.64 -19.46
C PHE A 486 12.19 18.17 -18.55
N ASN A 487 13.25 18.71 -19.14
CA ASN A 487 14.41 19.20 -18.41
C ASN A 487 14.59 20.72 -18.60
N ASN A 488 14.51 21.47 -17.50
CA ASN A 488 14.70 22.91 -17.46
C ASN A 488 16.01 23.36 -16.78
N ASP A 489 16.65 22.46 -16.03
CA ASP A 489 17.96 22.69 -15.42
C ASP A 489 18.92 21.52 -15.72
N SER A 490 19.50 20.83 -14.73
CA SER A 490 20.61 19.90 -14.97
C SER A 490 20.17 18.44 -15.13
N LEU A 491 20.63 17.80 -16.21
CA LEU A 491 20.39 16.39 -16.50
C LEU A 491 21.70 15.69 -16.87
N ASN A 492 22.13 14.76 -16.04
CA ASN A 492 23.20 13.82 -16.36
C ASN A 492 22.65 12.39 -16.36
N ALA A 493 22.66 11.75 -17.53
CA ALA A 493 22.09 10.42 -17.68
C ALA A 493 23.03 9.45 -18.43
N VAL A 494 23.24 8.27 -17.83
CA VAL A 494 24.15 7.25 -18.34
C VAL A 494 23.47 5.89 -18.40
N ASN A 495 23.56 5.19 -19.54
CA ASN A 495 22.92 3.87 -19.72
C ASN A 495 21.40 3.93 -19.53
N ILE A 496 20.73 4.80 -20.27
CA ILE A 496 19.26 4.95 -20.22
C ILE A 496 18.58 4.43 -21.48
N SER A 497 17.36 3.92 -21.34
CA SER A 497 16.50 3.50 -22.44
C SER A 497 15.19 4.27 -22.38
N LEU A 498 14.84 5.00 -23.44
CA LEU A 498 13.57 5.69 -23.59
C LEU A 498 12.81 5.06 -24.75
N ILE A 499 11.75 4.32 -24.43
CA ILE A 499 11.00 3.50 -25.36
C ILE A 499 9.52 3.92 -25.37
N SER A 500 8.97 4.15 -26.57
CA SER A 500 7.55 4.39 -26.77
C SER A 500 6.98 5.50 -25.88
N ASN A 501 7.74 6.57 -25.66
CA ASN A 501 7.26 7.76 -24.94
C ASN A 501 6.68 8.76 -25.95
N GLU A 502 5.61 9.43 -25.54
CA GLU A 502 4.83 10.29 -26.43
C GLU A 502 4.61 11.68 -25.84
N ALA A 503 4.82 12.72 -26.65
CA ALA A 503 4.50 14.10 -26.33
C ALA A 503 3.59 14.74 -27.39
N GLY A 504 2.51 15.41 -26.97
CA GLY A 504 1.63 16.15 -27.88
C GLY A 504 2.32 17.33 -28.60
N GLY A 505 3.44 17.82 -28.06
CA GLY A 505 4.27 18.88 -28.64
C GLY A 505 5.69 18.40 -28.93
N ASN A 506 6.68 18.86 -28.18
CA ASN A 506 8.11 18.68 -28.50
C ASN A 506 8.80 17.65 -27.60
N GLY A 507 9.80 16.95 -28.13
CA GLY A 507 10.61 16.02 -27.36
C GLY A 507 9.79 14.80 -26.94
N GLY A 508 9.52 13.89 -27.86
CA GLY A 508 8.69 12.71 -27.59
C GLY A 508 9.24 11.88 -26.42
N ALA A 509 10.57 11.75 -26.36
CA ALA A 509 11.25 11.25 -25.16
C ALA A 509 11.71 12.41 -24.25
N ILE A 510 12.66 13.23 -24.73
CA ILE A 510 13.27 14.30 -23.93
C ILE A 510 13.02 15.67 -24.57
N PHE A 511 12.48 16.59 -23.79
CA PHE A 511 12.54 18.01 -24.06
C PHE A 511 13.60 18.66 -23.18
N ASN A 512 14.61 19.28 -23.79
CA ASN A 512 15.70 19.95 -23.08
C ASN A 512 15.71 21.47 -23.30
N SER A 513 15.32 22.20 -22.26
CA SER A 513 15.47 23.64 -22.11
C SER A 513 16.37 24.00 -20.92
N ALA A 514 17.43 23.24 -20.65
CA ALA A 514 18.43 23.63 -19.67
C ALA A 514 19.09 24.98 -20.02
N ALA A 515 18.98 25.98 -19.15
CA ALA A 515 19.58 27.31 -19.39
C ALA A 515 21.03 27.43 -18.89
N THR A 516 21.43 26.59 -17.93
CA THR A 516 22.62 26.79 -17.06
C THR A 516 23.66 25.70 -17.20
N THR A 517 23.26 24.46 -17.46
CA THR A 517 24.14 23.29 -17.53
C THR A 517 23.82 22.44 -18.76
N ALA A 518 24.82 21.72 -19.28
CA ALA A 518 24.62 20.82 -20.42
C ALA A 518 23.80 19.60 -19.95
N ALA A 519 22.89 19.12 -20.80
CA ALA A 519 22.30 17.81 -20.61
C ALA A 519 23.26 16.76 -21.19
N ASP A 520 23.97 16.04 -20.33
CA ASP A 520 24.96 15.04 -20.75
C ASP A 520 24.29 13.66 -20.82
N LEU A 521 24.26 13.09 -22.03
CA LEU A 521 23.63 11.80 -22.31
C LEU A 521 24.68 10.84 -22.87
N THR A 522 24.96 9.77 -22.14
CA THR A 522 25.91 8.74 -22.56
C THR A 522 25.27 7.36 -22.57
N ASN A 523 25.47 6.59 -23.65
CA ASN A 523 24.90 5.25 -23.81
C ASN A 523 23.36 5.27 -23.67
N ALA A 524 22.69 6.03 -24.53
CA ALA A 524 21.24 6.20 -24.49
C ALA A 524 20.55 5.51 -25.67
N ILE A 525 19.42 4.83 -25.42
CA ILE A 525 18.56 4.29 -26.47
C ILE A 525 17.28 5.12 -26.52
N PHE A 526 16.95 5.63 -27.70
CA PHE A 526 15.68 6.29 -28.02
C PHE A 526 14.98 5.45 -29.07
N TYR A 527 13.97 4.69 -28.66
CA TYR A 527 13.22 3.82 -29.55
C TYR A 527 11.74 4.18 -29.57
N ASP A 528 11.17 4.32 -30.76
CA ASP A 528 9.72 4.44 -30.95
C ASP A 528 9.08 5.64 -30.21
N ASN A 529 9.85 6.71 -29.96
CA ASN A 529 9.30 7.90 -29.28
C ASN A 529 8.64 8.84 -30.28
N VAL A 530 7.53 9.45 -29.88
CA VAL A 530 6.65 10.23 -30.77
C VAL A 530 6.44 11.64 -30.23
N ALA A 531 6.64 12.65 -31.09
CA ALA A 531 6.34 14.05 -30.79
C ALA A 531 5.36 14.64 -31.81
N GLY A 532 4.33 15.36 -31.37
CA GLY A 532 3.40 16.03 -32.30
C GLY A 532 4.08 17.10 -33.18
N ASN A 533 5.12 17.76 -32.66
CA ASN A 533 5.78 18.89 -33.29
C ASN A 533 7.25 18.59 -33.64
N GLN A 534 8.19 18.71 -32.71
CA GLN A 534 9.62 18.60 -33.03
C GLN A 534 10.38 17.62 -32.12
N GLY A 535 11.31 16.87 -32.69
CA GLY A 535 12.22 16.00 -31.93
C GLY A 535 11.54 14.78 -31.34
N GLY A 536 11.31 13.71 -32.12
CA GLY A 536 10.61 12.51 -31.64
C GLY A 536 11.37 11.83 -30.49
N GLY A 537 12.69 11.70 -30.63
CA GLY A 537 13.56 11.28 -29.54
C GLY A 537 13.92 12.44 -28.60
N LEU A 538 14.54 13.48 -29.14
CA LEU A 538 15.07 14.60 -28.35
C LEU A 538 14.83 15.95 -29.03
N TYR A 539 14.31 16.89 -28.26
CA TYR A 539 14.25 18.29 -28.63
C TYR A 539 15.18 19.11 -27.73
N HIS A 540 15.91 20.08 -28.31
CA HIS A 540 16.77 20.99 -27.58
C HIS A 540 16.57 22.45 -28.02
N SER A 541 16.38 23.37 -27.07
CA SER A 541 16.14 24.80 -27.36
C SER A 541 17.06 25.83 -26.68
N ASN A 542 17.96 25.45 -25.75
CA ASN A 542 18.67 26.43 -24.91
C ASN A 542 20.21 26.50 -25.09
N SER A 543 20.84 27.52 -24.51
CA SER A 543 22.18 28.03 -24.88
C SER A 543 23.35 27.06 -24.67
N VAL A 544 23.22 26.11 -23.74
CA VAL A 544 24.29 25.15 -23.44
C VAL A 544 24.01 23.86 -24.22
N ALA A 545 24.87 23.59 -25.20
CA ALA A 545 24.74 22.42 -26.06
C ALA A 545 24.87 21.13 -25.22
N PRO A 546 23.93 20.16 -25.35
CA PRO A 546 24.09 18.86 -24.72
C PRO A 546 25.24 18.09 -25.37
N LEU A 547 25.90 17.25 -24.57
CA LEU A 547 26.87 16.29 -25.05
C LEU A 547 26.20 14.92 -25.16
N ILE A 548 26.08 14.40 -26.38
CA ILE A 548 25.45 13.11 -26.64
C ILE A 548 26.49 12.15 -27.22
N TYR A 549 26.81 11.09 -26.47
CA TYR A 549 27.76 10.07 -26.86
C TYR A 549 27.13 8.68 -26.83
N HIS A 550 27.43 7.88 -27.86
CA HIS A 550 27.00 6.47 -27.92
C HIS A 550 25.48 6.29 -27.83
N ALA A 551 24.72 7.16 -28.49
CA ALA A 551 23.27 7.06 -28.51
C ALA A 551 22.76 6.25 -29.71
N THR A 552 21.59 5.63 -29.58
CA THR A 552 20.86 5.00 -30.68
C THR A 552 19.47 5.60 -30.76
N PHE A 553 19.19 6.32 -31.83
CA PHE A 553 17.87 6.83 -32.18
C PHE A 553 17.27 5.94 -33.26
N ASN A 554 16.29 5.12 -32.90
CA ASN A 554 15.63 4.19 -33.81
C ASN A 554 14.12 4.41 -33.82
N ALA A 555 13.52 4.50 -35.01
CA ALA A 555 12.06 4.53 -35.20
C ALA A 555 11.35 5.68 -34.46
N ASN A 556 12.02 6.80 -34.20
CA ASN A 556 11.37 7.95 -33.57
C ASN A 556 10.63 8.80 -34.62
N GLU A 557 9.52 9.40 -34.22
CA GLU A 557 8.64 10.16 -35.11
C GLU A 557 8.35 11.58 -34.59
N ALA A 558 8.41 12.58 -35.47
CA ALA A 558 7.94 13.94 -35.18
C ALA A 558 7.45 14.67 -36.44
N SER A 559 6.82 15.84 -36.30
CA SER A 559 6.57 16.69 -37.48
C SER A 559 7.89 17.17 -38.12
N GLU A 560 8.89 17.57 -37.33
CA GLU A 560 10.23 17.93 -37.81
C GLU A 560 11.35 17.41 -36.89
N GLY A 561 12.46 16.93 -37.47
CA GLY A 561 13.54 16.31 -36.69
C GLY A 561 13.08 15.02 -36.03
N GLY A 562 12.75 14.00 -36.85
CA GLY A 562 12.14 12.75 -36.39
C GLY A 562 12.86 12.11 -35.19
N ALA A 563 14.19 12.03 -35.21
CA ALA A 563 14.97 11.67 -34.04
C ALA A 563 15.27 12.88 -33.15
N VAL A 564 15.94 13.88 -33.72
CA VAL A 564 16.49 14.99 -32.95
C VAL A 564 16.19 16.31 -33.63
N TYR A 565 15.72 17.27 -32.82
CA TYR A 565 15.53 18.65 -33.23
C TYR A 565 16.31 19.58 -32.30
N ASN A 566 17.23 20.35 -32.87
CA ASN A 566 18.04 21.32 -32.14
C ASN A 566 17.84 22.74 -32.69
N GLN A 567 17.39 23.68 -31.85
CA GLN A 567 17.19 25.08 -32.22
C GLN A 567 18.46 25.94 -32.21
N ASN A 568 19.55 25.47 -31.60
CA ASN A 568 20.77 26.25 -31.44
C ASN A 568 21.88 25.86 -32.43
N ALA A 569 22.86 26.75 -32.60
CA ALA A 569 23.87 26.59 -33.64
C ALA A 569 25.02 25.62 -33.32
N THR A 570 25.28 25.34 -32.04
CA THR A 570 26.33 24.43 -31.58
C THR A 570 25.70 23.19 -30.94
N PHE A 571 26.14 22.01 -31.35
CA PHE A 571 25.56 20.74 -30.90
C PHE A 571 26.54 19.59 -31.12
N THR A 572 26.76 18.74 -30.12
CA THR A 572 27.69 17.60 -30.25
C THR A 572 26.94 16.28 -30.10
N ILE A 573 26.90 15.52 -31.19
CA ILE A 573 26.48 14.11 -31.17
C ILE A 573 27.58 13.29 -31.82
N ASN A 574 28.13 12.32 -31.09
CA ASN A 574 29.27 11.56 -31.56
C ASN A 574 29.07 10.06 -31.33
N SER A 575 29.61 9.25 -32.23
CA SER A 575 29.62 7.79 -32.11
C SER A 575 28.23 7.20 -31.89
N SER A 576 27.22 7.76 -32.56
CA SER A 576 25.80 7.44 -32.36
C SER A 576 25.15 6.91 -33.64
N ILE A 577 23.98 6.28 -33.52
CA ILE A 577 23.23 5.67 -34.62
C ILE A 577 21.87 6.35 -34.76
N PHE A 578 21.49 6.73 -35.99
CA PHE A 578 20.20 7.27 -36.38
C PHE A 578 19.61 6.39 -37.46
N VAL A 579 18.57 5.62 -37.11
CA VAL A 579 17.97 4.67 -38.03
C VAL A 579 16.43 4.70 -38.01
N ASN A 580 15.81 4.59 -39.18
CA ASN A 580 14.34 4.49 -39.33
C ASN A 580 13.53 5.65 -38.72
N ASN A 581 14.13 6.81 -38.48
CA ASN A 581 13.41 7.94 -37.88
C ASN A 581 12.62 8.72 -38.94
N THR A 582 11.44 9.22 -38.58
CA THR A 582 10.48 9.80 -39.52
C THR A 582 10.08 11.22 -39.13
N ALA A 583 10.20 12.16 -40.07
CA ALA A 583 9.56 13.47 -40.00
C ALA A 583 8.31 13.47 -40.90
N VAL A 584 7.11 13.58 -40.31
CA VAL A 584 5.85 13.37 -41.03
C VAL A 584 5.46 14.54 -41.93
N SER A 585 5.85 15.77 -41.57
CA SER A 585 5.49 16.99 -42.33
C SER A 585 6.67 17.93 -42.62
N GLY A 586 7.81 17.73 -41.96
CA GLY A 586 9.04 18.51 -42.05
C GLY A 586 10.13 17.83 -42.90
N SER A 587 11.33 18.43 -42.90
CA SER A 587 12.35 18.10 -43.92
C SER A 587 13.43 17.09 -43.50
N TYR A 588 13.46 16.59 -42.26
CA TYR A 588 14.58 15.76 -41.78
C TYR A 588 14.13 14.75 -40.72
N GLY A 589 14.20 13.45 -41.05
CA GLY A 589 13.84 12.35 -40.16
C GLY A 589 14.91 12.06 -39.12
N GLY A 590 16.19 12.19 -39.45
CA GLY A 590 17.28 11.99 -38.49
C GLY A 590 17.46 13.22 -37.62
N LEU A 591 18.25 14.19 -38.09
CA LEU A 591 18.65 15.36 -37.31
C LEU A 591 18.30 16.69 -37.99
N PHE A 592 17.46 17.48 -37.33
CA PHE A 592 17.32 18.90 -37.63
C PHE A 592 18.19 19.73 -36.68
N THR A 593 19.00 20.65 -37.22
CA THR A 593 19.66 21.71 -36.47
C THR A 593 19.56 23.04 -37.20
N ALA A 594 19.28 24.11 -36.46
CA ALA A 594 19.14 25.45 -37.02
C ALA A 594 20.47 26.18 -37.31
N GLY A 595 21.63 25.66 -36.84
CA GLY A 595 22.94 26.26 -37.16
C GLY A 595 23.96 25.27 -37.71
N THR A 596 25.10 25.80 -38.13
CA THR A 596 26.06 25.10 -38.99
C THR A 596 27.25 24.48 -38.25
N ASP A 597 27.39 24.71 -36.94
CA ASP A 597 28.54 24.28 -36.12
C ASP A 597 28.19 23.07 -35.24
N ALA A 598 27.53 22.06 -35.81
CA ALA A 598 27.31 20.79 -35.14
C ALA A 598 28.51 19.84 -35.34
N ASP A 599 29.07 19.31 -34.26
CA ASP A 599 30.03 18.19 -34.32
C ASP A 599 29.25 16.89 -34.39
N LEU A 600 29.23 16.29 -35.58
CA LEU A 600 28.53 15.05 -35.91
C LEU A 600 29.50 13.90 -36.25
N SER A 601 30.68 13.89 -35.64
CA SER A 601 31.70 12.91 -35.99
C SER A 601 31.32 11.47 -35.60
N TYR A 602 31.66 10.51 -36.47
CA TYR A 602 31.52 9.06 -36.24
C TYR A 602 30.08 8.54 -36.04
N ASN A 603 29.07 9.21 -36.60
CA ASN A 603 27.69 8.75 -36.52
C ASN A 603 27.30 7.83 -37.69
N ASN A 604 26.29 6.98 -37.49
CA ASN A 604 25.66 6.21 -38.57
C ASN A 604 24.24 6.74 -38.85
N PHE A 605 23.97 7.17 -40.08
CA PHE A 605 22.62 7.58 -40.52
C PHE A 605 22.11 6.59 -41.58
N PHE A 606 20.98 5.95 -41.31
CA PHE A 606 20.41 4.98 -42.24
C PHE A 606 18.87 5.01 -42.25
N ASN A 607 18.28 5.08 -43.44
CA ASN A 607 16.83 4.97 -43.63
C ASN A 607 15.99 5.97 -42.81
N ASN A 608 16.46 7.22 -42.63
CA ASN A 608 15.65 8.26 -42.01
C ASN A 608 14.86 9.02 -43.08
N LEU A 609 13.57 9.28 -42.83
CA LEU A 609 12.64 9.86 -43.79
C LEU A 609 12.17 11.26 -43.35
N PRO A 610 12.12 12.26 -44.25
CA PRO A 610 12.49 12.20 -45.66
C PRO A 610 14.00 12.38 -45.94
N GLN A 611 14.77 12.87 -44.97
CA GLN A 611 16.23 13.06 -45.09
C GLN A 611 16.95 12.77 -43.77
N ASP A 612 18.23 12.44 -43.84
CA ASP A 612 19.05 12.13 -42.66
C ASP A 612 19.36 13.37 -41.80
N SER A 613 19.77 14.48 -42.39
CA SER A 613 20.17 15.66 -41.60
C SER A 613 20.24 16.97 -42.38
N THR A 614 20.12 18.08 -41.65
CA THR A 614 20.20 19.48 -42.13
C THR A 614 21.61 19.92 -42.53
N VAL A 615 22.64 19.48 -41.82
CA VAL A 615 24.04 19.91 -41.98
C VAL A 615 24.95 18.84 -42.60
N GLY A 616 24.35 17.77 -43.13
CA GLY A 616 25.08 16.56 -43.52
C GLY A 616 25.43 15.68 -42.33
N THR A 617 26.07 14.55 -42.58
CA THR A 617 26.23 13.47 -41.59
C THR A 617 27.50 13.56 -40.75
N GLY A 618 28.28 14.64 -40.90
CA GLY A 618 29.55 14.85 -40.22
C GLY A 618 30.71 14.02 -40.78
N ASP A 619 31.89 14.18 -40.16
CA ASP A 619 33.10 13.47 -40.53
C ASP A 619 33.05 12.00 -40.12
N ASN A 620 33.58 11.12 -40.98
CA ASN A 620 33.65 9.67 -40.76
C ASN A 620 32.26 9.00 -40.53
N ALA A 621 31.22 9.58 -41.12
CA ALA A 621 29.87 9.02 -41.06
C ALA A 621 29.78 7.65 -41.75
N VAL A 622 29.00 6.75 -41.16
CA VAL A 622 28.56 5.49 -41.78
C VAL A 622 27.15 5.71 -42.33
N LEU A 623 26.85 5.15 -43.50
CA LEU A 623 25.53 5.27 -44.16
C LEU A 623 25.01 3.89 -44.56
N ALA A 624 25.03 2.97 -43.59
CA ALA A 624 24.73 1.57 -43.82
C ALA A 624 23.85 1.02 -42.71
N ASP A 625 23.05 0.01 -43.06
CA ASP A 625 22.20 -0.68 -42.10
C ASP A 625 23.04 -1.15 -40.90
N PRO A 626 22.75 -0.67 -39.68
CA PRO A 626 23.48 -1.09 -38.48
C PRO A 626 23.13 -2.53 -38.06
N LEU A 627 22.15 -3.19 -38.70
CA LEU A 627 21.66 -4.52 -38.40
C LEU A 627 21.26 -4.67 -36.92
N ILE A 628 20.65 -3.62 -36.35
CA ILE A 628 20.14 -3.65 -34.99
C ILE A 628 19.02 -4.69 -34.93
N PRO A 629 19.16 -5.76 -34.13
CA PRO A 629 18.08 -6.72 -33.96
C PRO A 629 16.87 -5.99 -33.39
N PHE A 630 15.68 -6.25 -33.94
CA PHE A 630 14.44 -5.62 -33.50
C PHE A 630 14.36 -5.62 -31.96
N ILE A 631 14.38 -4.43 -31.37
CA ILE A 631 14.10 -4.22 -29.96
C ILE A 631 12.57 -4.19 -29.88
N SER A 632 11.93 -5.35 -29.99
CA SER A 632 10.47 -5.49 -29.82
C SER A 632 10.12 -5.58 -28.35
#